data_AF-A0A0T6BQ41-F1
#
_entry.id   AF-A0A0T6BQ41-F1
#
_cell.length_a   1.000
_cell.length_b   1.000
_cell.length_c   1.000
_cell.angle_alpha   90.00
_cell.angle_beta   90.00
_cell.angle_gamma   90.00
#
_symmetry.space_group_name_H-M   'P 1'
#
loop_
_entity.id
_entity.type
_entity.pdbx_description
1 polymer ?
#
loop_
_entity_poly.entity_id
_entity_poly.type
_entity_poly.pdbx_seq_one_letter_code
_entity_poly.pdbx_strand_id
1 'polypeptide(L)'
;MTNKHAKYIELNNEIMIRKNGGFQFEKDAEAVRSYFIDYVNQNTVFFHDLREKLDYLIENDYYEREVFEPYTFDEIKAVYKEAYAKKFRFPSFMSAFKFYNDYALKTNDKKKILERYEDRIAICALFFAKGDAAKAIEFAEMMIRQEYQPATPTFLNAGRKRRGELVSCFLLEVNDSLNDISRAVDMAMQLSKLGGGVSLNLSKIRAKGESIKGVENSTKGVVGVMKLLDNAFRYADQMG
;
A
#
# COMPACT_ATOMS: atom_id res chain seq x y z
N MET A 1 25.11 -26.18 11.86
CA MET A 1 24.66 -25.59 10.59
C MET A 1 24.98 -24.11 10.64
N THR A 2 25.99 -23.66 9.89
CA THR A 2 26.42 -22.26 9.87
C THR A 2 25.26 -21.40 9.40
N ASN A 3 24.89 -20.41 10.22
CA ASN A 3 23.86 -19.42 9.96
C ASN A 3 24.40 -18.49 8.84
N LYS A 4 24.36 -18.96 7.59
CA LYS A 4 24.93 -18.22 6.47
C LYS A 4 23.93 -17.11 6.12
N HIS A 5 24.31 -15.87 6.40
CA HIS A 5 23.50 -14.71 6.08
C HIS A 5 23.21 -14.67 4.56
N ALA A 6 22.06 -14.12 4.18
CA ALA A 6 21.72 -14.02 2.78
C ALA A 6 22.71 -13.08 2.07
N LYS A 7 23.24 -13.50 0.92
CA LYS A 7 24.31 -12.78 0.19
C LYS A 7 23.96 -11.32 -0.10
N TYR A 8 22.71 -11.04 -0.47
CA TYR A 8 22.26 -9.67 -0.74
C TYR A 8 22.27 -8.78 0.52
N ILE A 9 22.14 -9.33 1.73
CA ILE A 9 22.29 -8.59 2.99
C ILE A 9 23.76 -8.28 3.26
N GLU A 10 24.65 -9.26 3.04
CA GLU A 10 26.11 -9.05 3.17
C GLU A 10 26.57 -7.92 2.25
N LEU A 11 26.18 -7.97 0.97
CA LEU A 11 26.49 -6.93 -0.02
C LEU A 11 25.91 -5.56 0.36
N ASN A 12 24.65 -5.50 0.83
CA ASN A 12 24.07 -4.24 1.28
C ASN A 12 24.81 -3.65 2.48
N ASN A 13 25.34 -4.48 3.39
CA ASN A 13 26.12 -4.01 4.54
C ASN A 13 27.51 -3.51 4.14
N GLU A 14 28.10 -4.06 3.07
CA GLU A 14 29.41 -3.63 2.54
C GLU A 14 29.42 -2.16 2.11
N ILE A 15 28.27 -1.56 1.78
CA ILE A 15 28.13 -0.12 1.48
C ILE A 15 28.76 0.73 2.62
N MET A 16 28.54 0.32 3.87
CA MET A 16 28.99 1.04 5.06
C MET A 16 30.49 0.84 5.37
N ILE A 17 31.13 -0.14 4.74
CA ILE A 17 32.56 -0.39 4.89
C ILE A 17 33.30 0.56 3.96
N ARG A 18 34.11 1.47 4.53
CA ARG A 18 34.88 2.41 3.74
C ARG A 18 36.07 1.75 3.07
N LYS A 19 36.27 2.03 1.79
CA LYS A 19 37.49 1.71 1.03
C LYS A 19 38.04 2.99 0.41
N ASN A 20 39.36 3.21 0.52
CA ASN A 20 40.04 4.40 0.00
C ASN A 20 39.38 5.72 0.41
N GLY A 21 38.84 5.78 1.63
CA GLY A 21 38.16 6.97 2.17
C GLY A 21 36.70 7.17 1.72
N GLY A 22 36.18 6.37 0.79
CA GLY A 22 34.81 6.45 0.27
C GLY A 22 33.91 5.26 0.66
N PHE A 23 32.60 5.43 0.50
CA PHE A 23 31.62 4.35 0.59
C PHE A 23 31.58 3.53 -0.71
N GLN A 24 31.16 2.27 -0.61
CA GLN A 24 31.08 1.33 -1.74
C GLN A 24 29.66 1.29 -2.31
N PHE A 25 29.19 2.34 -2.99
CA PHE A 25 27.81 2.43 -3.48
C PHE A 25 27.46 1.36 -4.53
N GLU A 26 28.43 0.88 -5.30
CA GLU A 26 28.29 -0.21 -6.25
C GLU A 26 27.79 -1.51 -5.60
N LYS A 27 28.03 -1.67 -4.30
CA LYS A 27 27.58 -2.85 -3.54
C LYS A 27 26.08 -2.94 -3.40
N ASP A 28 25.37 -1.82 -3.45
CA ASP A 28 23.91 -1.82 -3.48
C ASP A 28 23.36 -2.39 -4.81
N ALA A 29 24.04 -2.08 -5.92
CA ALA A 29 23.70 -2.64 -7.24
C ALA A 29 23.97 -4.16 -7.30
N GLU A 30 25.06 -4.62 -6.67
CA GLU A 30 25.34 -6.05 -6.49
C GLU A 30 24.28 -6.71 -5.59
N ALA A 31 23.89 -6.05 -4.50
CA ALA A 31 22.90 -6.53 -3.55
C ALA A 31 21.52 -6.71 -4.20
N VAL A 32 21.00 -5.71 -4.94
CA VAL A 32 19.72 -5.84 -5.64
C VAL A 32 19.77 -6.96 -6.68
N ARG A 33 20.88 -7.09 -7.42
CA ARG A 33 21.04 -8.18 -8.40
C ARG A 33 21.02 -9.55 -7.73
N SER A 34 21.75 -9.73 -6.64
CA SER A 34 21.74 -10.95 -5.83
C SER A 34 20.35 -11.23 -5.27
N TYR A 35 19.64 -10.23 -4.75
CA TYR A 35 18.28 -10.38 -4.25
C TYR A 35 17.31 -10.92 -5.30
N PHE A 36 17.42 -10.45 -6.55
CA PHE A 36 16.59 -10.99 -7.63
C PHE A 36 16.93 -12.43 -8.00
N ILE A 37 18.22 -12.76 -8.17
CA ILE A 37 18.67 -14.09 -8.60
C ILE A 37 18.47 -15.14 -7.51
N ASP A 38 18.81 -14.79 -6.28
CA ASP A 38 18.89 -15.73 -5.15
C ASP A 38 17.56 -15.86 -4.40
N TYR A 39 16.64 -14.90 -4.54
CA TYR A 39 15.36 -14.91 -3.83
C TYR A 39 14.15 -14.66 -4.73
N VAL A 40 14.01 -13.48 -5.34
CA VAL A 40 12.75 -13.09 -6.02
C VAL A 40 12.42 -14.05 -7.16
N ASN A 41 13.36 -14.33 -8.06
CA ASN A 41 13.10 -15.18 -9.23
C ASN A 41 12.78 -16.64 -8.85
N GLN A 42 13.33 -17.13 -7.75
CA GLN A 42 13.08 -18.51 -7.26
C GLN A 42 11.73 -18.64 -6.53
N ASN A 43 11.18 -17.51 -6.06
CA ASN A 43 9.94 -17.47 -5.30
C ASN A 43 8.78 -16.83 -6.05
N THR A 44 9.00 -16.32 -7.26
CA THR A 44 7.94 -15.86 -8.16
C THR A 44 7.29 -17.06 -8.84
N VAL A 45 5.96 -17.14 -8.80
CA VAL A 45 5.21 -18.18 -9.52
C VAL A 45 5.36 -17.96 -11.02
N PHE A 46 5.67 -19.03 -11.74
CA PHE A 46 5.74 -19.03 -13.19
C PHE A 46 4.40 -19.54 -13.75
N PHE A 47 3.91 -18.86 -14.79
CA PHE A 47 2.73 -19.23 -15.58
C PHE A 47 3.17 -19.32 -17.05
N HIS A 48 2.54 -20.18 -17.85
CA HIS A 48 2.95 -20.35 -19.25
C HIS A 48 2.64 -19.11 -20.09
N ASP A 49 1.52 -18.44 -19.82
CA ASP A 49 1.18 -17.17 -20.43
C ASP A 49 0.38 -16.24 -19.50
N LEU A 50 0.09 -15.04 -19.99
CA LEU A 50 -0.66 -14.03 -19.24
C LEU A 50 -2.11 -14.44 -18.99
N ARG A 51 -2.74 -15.18 -19.91
CA ARG A 51 -4.14 -15.60 -19.76
C ARG A 51 -4.27 -16.57 -18.59
N GLU A 52 -3.45 -17.62 -18.58
CA GLU A 52 -3.38 -18.60 -17.49
C GLU A 52 -3.13 -17.90 -16.15
N LYS A 53 -2.21 -16.94 -16.11
CA LYS A 53 -1.95 -16.15 -14.91
C LYS A 53 -3.19 -15.39 -14.43
N LEU A 54 -3.84 -14.64 -15.31
CA LEU A 54 -4.99 -13.83 -14.93
C LEU A 54 -6.18 -14.69 -14.52
N ASP A 55 -6.44 -15.78 -15.24
CA ASP A 55 -7.49 -16.74 -14.91
C ASP A 55 -7.25 -17.34 -13.52
N TYR A 56 -6.03 -17.82 -13.24
CA TYR A 56 -5.65 -18.31 -11.90
C TYR A 56 -5.88 -17.25 -10.81
N LEU A 57 -5.46 -16.00 -11.04
CA LEU A 57 -5.60 -14.93 -10.05
C LEU A 57 -7.06 -14.53 -9.81
N ILE A 58 -7.90 -14.56 -10.83
CA ILE A 58 -9.33 -14.26 -10.70
C ILE A 58 -10.07 -15.42 -10.02
N GLU A 59 -9.83 -16.65 -10.44
CA GLU A 59 -10.49 -17.85 -9.90
C GLU A 59 -10.17 -18.13 -8.44
N ASN A 60 -8.99 -17.70 -7.96
CA ASN A 60 -8.55 -17.88 -6.58
C ASN A 60 -8.72 -16.63 -5.70
N ASP A 61 -9.57 -15.68 -6.11
CA ASP A 61 -9.87 -14.44 -5.38
C ASP A 61 -8.63 -13.61 -5.03
N TYR A 62 -7.63 -13.59 -5.90
CA TYR A 62 -6.50 -12.66 -5.80
C TYR A 62 -6.85 -11.33 -6.47
N TYR A 63 -7.42 -11.39 -7.67
CA TYR A 63 -7.87 -10.21 -8.42
C TYR A 63 -9.38 -10.09 -8.54
N GLU A 64 -9.84 -8.84 -8.61
CA GLU A 64 -11.23 -8.46 -8.83
C GLU A 64 -11.57 -8.60 -10.33
N ARG A 65 -12.49 -9.51 -10.67
CA ARG A 65 -12.88 -9.82 -12.06
C ARG A 65 -13.38 -8.59 -12.80
N GLU A 66 -14.15 -7.78 -12.09
CA GLU A 66 -14.86 -6.60 -12.55
C GLU A 66 -13.91 -5.52 -13.12
N VAL A 67 -12.61 -5.58 -12.79
CA VAL A 67 -11.58 -4.71 -13.37
C VAL A 67 -11.26 -5.05 -14.81
N PHE A 68 -11.39 -6.33 -15.19
CA PHE A 68 -11.02 -6.82 -16.51
C PHE A 68 -12.20 -6.88 -17.49
N GLU A 69 -13.43 -7.02 -16.99
CA GLU A 69 -14.66 -7.13 -17.80
C GLU A 69 -14.83 -6.02 -18.86
N PRO A 70 -14.46 -4.75 -18.60
CA PRO A 70 -14.59 -3.69 -19.59
C PRO A 70 -13.58 -3.77 -20.75
N TYR A 71 -12.59 -4.66 -20.69
CA TYR A 71 -11.51 -4.76 -21.66
C TYR A 71 -11.55 -6.09 -22.42
N THR A 72 -11.14 -6.06 -23.68
CA THR A 72 -10.76 -7.27 -24.39
C THR A 72 -9.42 -7.79 -23.88
N PHE A 73 -9.16 -9.09 -24.07
CA PHE A 73 -7.89 -9.66 -23.65
C PHE A 73 -6.69 -9.07 -24.40
N ASP A 74 -6.86 -8.67 -25.66
CA ASP A 74 -5.78 -8.04 -26.44
C ASP A 74 -5.42 -6.66 -25.89
N GLU A 75 -6.41 -5.89 -25.41
CA GLU A 75 -6.17 -4.61 -24.73
C GLU A 75 -5.45 -4.82 -23.39
N ILE A 76 -5.89 -5.79 -22.58
CA ILE A 76 -5.20 -6.16 -21.32
C ILE A 76 -3.76 -6.54 -21.62
N LYS A 77 -3.54 -7.40 -22.62
CA LYS A 77 -2.21 -7.82 -23.06
C LYS A 77 -1.36 -6.66 -23.55
N ALA A 78 -1.93 -5.67 -24.22
CA ALA A 78 -1.22 -4.46 -24.65
C ALA A 78 -0.71 -3.64 -23.46
N VAL A 79 -1.55 -3.44 -22.42
CA VAL A 79 -1.15 -2.73 -21.19
C VAL A 79 -0.01 -3.45 -20.47
N TYR A 80 -0.12 -4.77 -20.29
CA TYR A 80 0.96 -5.57 -19.70
C TYR A 80 2.23 -5.50 -20.55
N LYS A 81 2.11 -5.62 -21.88
CA LYS A 81 3.25 -5.52 -22.79
C LYS A 81 3.97 -4.18 -22.65
N GLU A 82 3.25 -3.07 -22.55
CA GLU A 82 3.84 -1.75 -22.36
C GLU A 82 4.65 -1.67 -21.06
N ALA A 83 4.06 -2.10 -19.94
CA ALA A 83 4.75 -2.11 -18.65
C ALA A 83 6.04 -2.97 -18.68
N TYR A 84 5.99 -4.15 -19.29
CA TYR A 84 7.15 -5.05 -19.40
C TYR A 84 8.19 -4.61 -20.45
N ALA A 85 7.79 -3.86 -21.49
CA ALA A 85 8.69 -3.40 -22.54
C ALA A 85 9.79 -2.47 -22.01
N LYS A 86 9.52 -1.73 -20.92
CA LYS A 86 10.49 -0.86 -20.27
C LYS A 86 11.70 -1.60 -19.69
N LYS A 87 11.57 -2.92 -19.42
CA LYS A 87 12.60 -3.75 -18.76
C LYS A 87 13.10 -3.10 -17.46
N PHE A 88 12.17 -2.62 -16.65
CA PHE A 88 12.46 -1.87 -15.43
C PHE A 88 13.40 -2.64 -14.49
N ARG A 89 14.32 -1.92 -13.85
CA ARG A 89 15.23 -2.47 -12.85
C ARG A 89 15.24 -1.53 -11.65
N PHE A 90 15.00 -2.09 -10.47
CA PHE A 90 15.19 -1.34 -9.23
C PHE A 90 16.66 -0.93 -9.09
N PRO A 91 16.95 0.34 -8.83
CA PRO A 91 18.32 0.84 -8.74
C PRO A 91 19.02 0.47 -7.42
N SER A 92 18.25 0.09 -6.39
CA SER A 92 18.77 -0.20 -5.04
C SER A 92 18.17 -1.46 -4.44
N PHE A 93 18.88 -2.09 -3.49
CA PHE A 93 18.36 -3.25 -2.78
C PHE A 93 17.09 -2.90 -2.01
N MET A 94 17.10 -1.76 -1.30
CA MET A 94 15.97 -1.35 -0.47
C MET A 94 14.70 -1.08 -1.29
N SER A 95 14.83 -0.50 -2.49
CA SER A 95 13.66 -0.24 -3.34
C SER A 95 12.99 -1.54 -3.82
N ALA A 96 13.78 -2.53 -4.24
CA ALA A 96 13.27 -3.85 -4.58
C ALA A 96 12.69 -4.58 -3.36
N PHE A 97 13.45 -4.61 -2.26
CA PHE A 97 13.06 -5.27 -1.01
C PHE A 97 11.73 -4.72 -0.50
N LYS A 98 11.57 -3.39 -0.47
CA LYS A 98 10.32 -2.75 -0.05
C LYS A 98 9.15 -3.14 -0.93
N PHE A 99 9.31 -3.11 -2.25
CA PHE A 99 8.25 -3.53 -3.16
C PHE A 99 7.84 -4.99 -2.92
N TYR A 100 8.78 -5.94 -2.92
CA TYR A 100 8.44 -7.35 -2.78
C TYR A 100 8.02 -7.77 -1.36
N ASN A 101 8.44 -7.03 -0.33
CA ASN A 101 8.02 -7.30 1.03
C ASN A 101 6.61 -6.77 1.30
N ASP A 102 6.36 -5.52 0.93
CA ASP A 102 5.21 -4.74 1.40
C ASP A 102 4.12 -4.57 0.32
N TYR A 103 4.47 -4.62 -0.97
CA TYR A 103 3.55 -4.26 -2.06
C TYR A 103 3.19 -5.42 -2.99
N ALA A 104 4.14 -6.26 -3.41
CA ALA A 104 3.86 -7.34 -4.35
C ALA A 104 2.85 -8.33 -3.77
N LEU A 105 1.87 -8.73 -4.59
CA LEU A 105 0.92 -9.76 -4.21
C LEU A 105 1.65 -11.09 -3.98
N LYS A 106 1.30 -11.73 -2.87
CA LYS A 106 1.81 -13.04 -2.49
C LYS A 106 0.65 -14.03 -2.42
N THR A 107 0.97 -15.31 -2.50
CA THR A 107 0.02 -16.39 -2.20
C THR A 107 -0.57 -16.20 -0.81
N ASN A 108 -1.75 -16.79 -0.56
CA ASN A 108 -2.42 -16.66 0.73
C ASN A 108 -1.57 -17.16 1.91
N ASP A 109 -0.76 -18.19 1.70
CA ASP A 109 0.21 -18.72 2.67
C ASP A 109 1.52 -17.91 2.75
N LYS A 110 1.61 -16.81 1.99
CA LYS A 110 2.73 -15.85 1.91
C LYS A 110 4.08 -16.43 1.46
N LYS A 111 4.10 -17.65 0.91
CA LYS A 111 5.35 -18.32 0.50
C LYS A 111 5.85 -17.93 -0.87
N LYS A 112 4.97 -17.57 -1.80
CA LYS A 112 5.31 -17.27 -3.19
C LYS A 112 4.80 -15.91 -3.61
N ILE A 113 5.49 -15.30 -4.57
CA ILE A 113 5.20 -13.99 -5.16
C ILE A 113 4.39 -14.21 -6.44
N LEU A 114 3.28 -13.51 -6.59
CA LEU A 114 2.37 -13.56 -7.74
C LEU A 114 2.53 -12.36 -8.67
N GLU A 115 2.98 -11.22 -8.15
CA GLU A 115 3.19 -9.98 -8.89
C GLU A 115 4.68 -9.59 -8.94
N ARG A 116 5.14 -9.19 -10.12
CA ARG A 116 6.28 -8.30 -10.31
C ARG A 116 5.81 -6.84 -10.30
N TYR A 117 6.77 -5.91 -10.36
CA TYR A 117 6.47 -4.48 -10.36
C TYR A 117 5.59 -4.08 -11.55
N GLU A 118 5.90 -4.63 -12.72
CA GLU A 118 5.16 -4.40 -13.96
C GLU A 118 3.72 -4.95 -13.89
N ASP A 119 3.50 -6.11 -13.24
CA ASP A 119 2.16 -6.64 -13.00
C ASP A 119 1.33 -5.66 -12.17
N ARG A 120 1.90 -5.20 -11.04
CA ARG A 120 1.23 -4.28 -10.12
C ARG A 120 0.88 -2.95 -10.81
N ILE A 121 1.78 -2.45 -11.66
CA ILE A 121 1.53 -1.27 -12.49
C ILE A 121 0.39 -1.51 -13.48
N ALA A 122 0.42 -2.62 -14.22
CA ALA A 122 -0.59 -2.92 -15.24
C ALA A 122 -2.00 -3.03 -14.63
N ILE A 123 -2.15 -3.76 -13.52
CA ILE A 123 -3.46 -3.89 -12.87
C ILE A 123 -3.93 -2.55 -12.23
N CYS A 124 -3.01 -1.71 -11.72
CA CYS A 124 -3.38 -0.35 -11.30
C CYS A 124 -3.87 0.50 -12.49
N ALA A 125 -3.19 0.42 -13.62
CA ALA A 125 -3.51 1.20 -14.81
C ALA A 125 -4.88 0.82 -15.39
N LEU A 126 -5.15 -0.48 -15.50
CA LEU A 126 -6.47 -1.01 -15.89
C LEU A 126 -7.57 -0.54 -14.94
N PHE A 127 -7.31 -0.58 -13.63
CA PHE A 127 -8.26 -0.11 -12.62
C PHE A 127 -8.58 1.38 -12.75
N PHE A 128 -7.57 2.23 -12.99
CA PHE A 128 -7.78 3.69 -13.11
C PHE A 128 -8.48 4.09 -14.41
N ALA A 129 -8.21 3.37 -15.50
CA ALA A 129 -8.72 3.72 -16.81
C ALA A 129 -10.16 3.25 -17.07
N LYS A 130 -10.71 2.35 -16.24
CA LYS A 130 -12.15 1.98 -16.22
C LYS A 130 -12.73 1.61 -17.60
N GLY A 131 -11.97 0.86 -18.40
CA GLY A 131 -12.36 0.39 -19.74
C GLY A 131 -11.74 1.17 -20.89
N ASP A 132 -11.05 2.29 -20.62
CA ASP A 132 -10.32 3.03 -21.64
C ASP A 132 -8.91 2.45 -21.85
N ALA A 133 -8.74 1.58 -22.84
CA ALA A 133 -7.47 0.90 -23.08
C ALA A 133 -6.31 1.85 -23.42
N ALA A 134 -6.56 2.94 -24.15
CA ALA A 134 -5.53 3.92 -24.49
C ALA A 134 -5.02 4.61 -23.21
N LYS A 135 -5.94 5.02 -22.34
CA LYS A 135 -5.59 5.63 -21.06
C LYS A 135 -4.92 4.66 -20.10
N ALA A 136 -5.28 3.37 -20.14
CA ALA A 136 -4.59 2.35 -19.37
C ALA A 136 -3.11 2.22 -19.79
N ILE A 137 -2.82 2.30 -21.08
CA ILE A 137 -1.45 2.31 -21.60
C ILE A 137 -0.70 3.56 -21.11
N GLU A 138 -1.31 4.75 -21.20
CA GLU A 138 -0.70 5.99 -20.70
C GLU A 138 -0.36 5.90 -19.20
N PHE A 139 -1.30 5.40 -18.37
CA PHE A 139 -1.04 5.22 -16.94
C PHE A 139 0.06 4.21 -16.66
N ALA A 140 0.10 3.09 -17.40
CA ALA A 140 1.17 2.11 -17.26
C ALA A 140 2.54 2.71 -17.62
N GLU A 141 2.59 3.50 -18.69
CA GLU A 141 3.81 4.20 -19.12
C GLU A 141 4.28 5.22 -18.07
N MET A 142 3.40 6.10 -17.59
CA MET A 142 3.75 7.10 -16.56
C MET A 142 4.26 6.44 -15.27
N MET A 143 3.62 5.35 -14.82
CA MET A 143 4.03 4.65 -13.61
C MET A 143 5.34 3.88 -13.79
N ILE A 144 5.55 3.18 -14.92
CA ILE A 144 6.79 2.41 -15.13
C ILE A 144 8.01 3.30 -15.39
N ARG A 145 7.78 4.52 -15.89
CA ARG A 145 8.80 5.58 -15.96
C ARG A 145 9.05 6.27 -14.62
N GLN A 146 8.26 5.93 -13.60
CA GLN A 146 8.28 6.55 -12.27
C GLN A 146 8.00 8.06 -12.30
N GLU A 147 7.28 8.54 -13.30
CA GLU A 147 6.82 9.93 -13.43
C GLU A 147 5.60 10.19 -12.54
N TYR A 148 4.84 9.14 -12.25
CA TYR A 148 3.70 9.17 -11.34
C TYR A 148 3.73 7.97 -10.39
N GLN A 149 3.55 8.24 -9.09
CA GLN A 149 3.40 7.22 -8.06
C GLN A 149 2.10 7.47 -7.30
N PRO A 150 1.06 6.63 -7.46
CA PRO A 150 -0.15 6.73 -6.65
C PRO A 150 0.16 6.45 -5.18
N ALA A 151 -0.69 6.98 -4.29
CA ALA A 151 -0.58 6.78 -2.86
C ALA A 151 -0.60 5.28 -2.50
N THR A 152 0.10 4.89 -1.43
CA THR A 152 0.17 3.50 -0.94
C THR A 152 -1.18 2.78 -0.87
N PRO A 153 -2.26 3.33 -0.25
CA PRO A 153 -3.54 2.63 -0.21
C PRO A 153 -4.07 2.34 -1.63
N THR A 154 -3.89 3.25 -2.57
CA THR A 154 -4.32 3.06 -3.95
C THR A 154 -3.45 2.04 -4.69
N PHE A 155 -2.12 2.20 -4.65
CA PHE A 155 -1.17 1.32 -5.36
C PHE A 155 -1.22 -0.13 -4.84
N LEU A 156 -1.42 -0.30 -3.54
CA LEU A 156 -1.50 -1.61 -2.90
C LEU A 156 -2.81 -2.34 -3.23
N ASN A 157 -3.94 -1.62 -3.21
CA ASN A 157 -5.26 -2.23 -3.18
C ASN A 157 -5.95 -2.31 -4.54
N ALA A 158 -5.66 -1.42 -5.50
CA ALA A 158 -6.35 -1.38 -6.79
C ALA A 158 -6.39 -2.78 -7.45
N GLY A 159 -7.56 -3.22 -7.92
CA GLY A 159 -7.76 -4.50 -8.60
C GLY A 159 -7.51 -5.80 -7.82
N ARG A 160 -7.26 -5.75 -6.50
CA ARG A 160 -7.25 -6.94 -5.64
C ARG A 160 -8.66 -7.26 -5.16
N LYS A 161 -9.02 -8.56 -5.07
CA LYS A 161 -10.35 -8.97 -4.58
C LYS A 161 -10.52 -8.70 -3.08
N ARG A 162 -9.52 -9.12 -2.29
CA ARG A 162 -9.44 -8.86 -0.84
C ARG A 162 -8.60 -7.62 -0.59
N ARG A 163 -9.23 -6.45 -0.63
CA ARG A 163 -8.54 -5.16 -0.52
C ARG A 163 -9.13 -4.27 0.57
N GLY A 164 -8.28 -3.41 1.12
CA GLY A 164 -8.74 -2.27 1.92
C GLY A 164 -9.24 -1.13 1.02
N GLU A 165 -9.55 0.00 1.64
CA GLU A 165 -9.95 1.21 0.93
C GLU A 165 -8.79 1.82 0.13
N LEU A 166 -9.14 2.62 -0.89
CA LEU A 166 -8.15 3.30 -1.73
C LEU A 166 -7.68 4.64 -1.13
N VAL A 167 -8.40 5.12 -0.10
CA VAL A 167 -8.14 6.37 0.62
C VAL A 167 -7.97 6.02 2.10
N SER A 168 -7.01 6.68 2.75
CA SER A 168 -6.67 6.38 4.14
C SER A 168 -6.46 7.63 5.02
N CYS A 169 -6.84 8.83 4.58
CA CYS A 169 -6.65 10.06 5.36
C CYS A 169 -7.97 10.83 5.44
N PHE A 170 -8.43 11.09 6.65
CA PHE A 170 -9.75 11.70 6.91
C PHE A 170 -9.64 12.85 7.89
N LEU A 171 -10.45 13.88 7.65
CA LEU A 171 -10.61 15.03 8.56
C LEU A 171 -12.06 15.12 8.99
N LEU A 172 -12.29 15.18 10.30
CA LEU A 172 -13.61 15.28 10.90
C LEU A 172 -13.72 16.57 11.72
N GLU A 173 -14.90 17.19 11.70
CA GLU A 173 -15.25 18.25 12.64
C GLU A 173 -16.15 17.70 13.74
N VAL A 174 -15.91 18.14 14.99
CA VAL A 174 -16.72 17.75 16.14
C VAL A 174 -17.45 18.98 16.66
N ASN A 175 -18.79 18.94 16.68
CA ASN A 175 -19.60 20.01 17.29
C ASN A 175 -19.71 19.84 18.81
N ASP A 176 -20.16 20.89 19.47
CA ASP A 176 -20.21 21.00 20.93
C ASP A 176 -21.43 20.30 21.56
N SER A 177 -21.56 18.99 21.32
CA SER A 177 -22.60 18.16 21.93
C SER A 177 -22.11 16.75 22.23
N LEU A 178 -22.73 16.09 23.22
CA LEU A 178 -22.41 14.70 23.54
C LEU A 178 -22.73 13.74 22.37
N ASN A 179 -23.74 14.07 21.56
CA ASN A 179 -24.11 13.27 20.39
C ASN A 179 -23.01 13.34 19.32
N ASP A 180 -22.49 14.54 19.04
CA ASP A 180 -21.41 14.74 18.08
C ASP A 180 -20.09 14.13 18.56
N ILE A 181 -19.78 14.26 19.86
CA ILE A 181 -18.61 13.60 20.46
C ILE A 181 -18.72 12.07 20.34
N SER A 182 -19.87 11.49 20.67
CA SER A 182 -20.10 10.04 20.54
C SER A 182 -19.96 9.57 19.10
N ARG A 183 -20.52 10.32 18.14
CA ARG A 183 -20.40 10.03 16.71
C ARG A 183 -18.96 10.14 16.22
N ALA A 184 -18.20 11.12 16.69
CA ALA A 184 -16.80 11.29 16.34
C ALA A 184 -15.95 10.10 16.83
N VAL A 185 -16.24 9.56 18.01
CA VAL A 185 -15.60 8.36 18.54
C VAL A 185 -15.93 7.13 17.67
N ASP A 186 -17.20 6.91 17.34
CA ASP A 186 -17.60 5.81 16.45
C ASP A 186 -16.95 5.93 15.06
N MET A 187 -17.00 7.11 14.43
CA MET A 187 -16.35 7.35 13.14
C MET A 187 -14.84 7.10 13.20
N ALA A 188 -14.16 7.52 14.28
CA ALA A 188 -12.75 7.24 14.48
C ALA A 188 -12.47 5.74 14.50
N MET A 189 -13.31 4.94 15.21
CA MET A 189 -13.17 3.48 15.24
C MET A 189 -13.41 2.84 13.88
N GLN A 190 -14.49 3.22 13.17
CA GLN A 190 -14.82 2.65 11.86
C GLN A 190 -13.70 2.93 10.83
N LEU A 191 -13.19 4.16 10.80
CA LEU A 191 -12.13 4.55 9.88
C LEU A 191 -10.78 3.93 10.27
N SER A 192 -10.46 3.85 11.56
CA SER A 192 -9.22 3.23 12.07
C SER A 192 -9.17 1.73 11.73
N LYS A 193 -10.29 1.01 11.88
CA LYS A 193 -10.43 -0.40 11.47
C LYS A 193 -10.08 -0.62 9.99
N LEU A 194 -10.34 0.35 9.13
CA LEU A 194 -10.00 0.29 7.70
C LEU A 194 -8.56 0.72 7.40
N GLY A 195 -7.75 0.98 8.43
CA GLY A 195 -6.38 1.51 8.31
C GLY A 195 -6.33 3.01 8.00
N GLY A 196 -7.43 3.75 8.25
CA GLY A 196 -7.51 5.18 8.02
C GLY A 196 -6.87 6.00 9.12
N GLY A 197 -5.98 6.93 8.76
CA GLY A 197 -5.55 8.03 9.61
C GLY A 197 -6.64 9.10 9.70
N VAL A 198 -7.05 9.43 10.93
CA VAL A 198 -8.14 10.38 11.18
C VAL A 198 -7.63 11.54 12.02
N SER A 199 -7.89 12.76 11.56
CA SER A 199 -7.66 14.00 12.31
C SER A 199 -9.00 14.64 12.65
N LEU A 200 -9.13 15.13 13.89
CA LEU A 200 -10.38 15.71 14.39
C LEU A 200 -10.17 17.15 14.84
N ASN A 201 -11.00 18.06 14.33
CA ASN A 201 -11.05 19.44 14.80
C ASN A 201 -11.91 19.53 16.07
N LEU A 202 -11.27 19.85 17.20
CA LEU A 202 -11.91 20.00 18.51
C LEU A 202 -12.15 21.46 18.92
N SER A 203 -11.86 22.44 18.05
CA SER A 203 -11.93 23.87 18.39
C SER A 203 -13.33 24.37 18.73
N LYS A 204 -14.39 23.63 18.35
CA LYS A 204 -15.78 23.98 18.71
C LYS A 204 -16.18 23.48 20.10
N ILE A 205 -15.44 22.53 20.69
CA ILE A 205 -15.76 21.96 22.00
C ILE A 205 -15.54 23.03 23.07
N ARG A 206 -16.57 23.22 23.90
CA ARG A 206 -16.53 24.16 25.02
C ARG A 206 -15.37 23.85 25.99
N ALA A 207 -14.77 24.88 26.55
CA ALA A 207 -13.62 24.81 27.42
C ALA A 207 -13.93 24.17 28.78
N LYS A 208 -12.87 23.81 29.51
CA LYS A 208 -12.99 23.25 30.86
C LYS A 208 -13.63 24.30 31.78
N GLY A 209 -14.63 23.87 32.56
CA GLY A 209 -15.33 24.73 33.52
C GLY A 209 -16.49 25.53 32.92
N GLU A 210 -16.74 25.47 31.61
CA GLU A 210 -17.94 26.09 31.04
C GLU A 210 -19.22 25.36 31.48
N SER A 211 -20.34 26.08 31.48
CA SER A 211 -21.61 25.60 32.02
C SER A 211 -22.27 24.56 31.11
N ILE A 212 -23.01 23.64 31.71
CA ILE A 212 -23.87 22.66 31.03
C ILE A 212 -25.26 22.81 31.60
N LYS A 213 -26.23 23.22 30.76
CA LYS A 213 -27.63 23.44 31.17
C LYS A 213 -27.76 24.36 32.41
N GLY A 214 -26.91 25.38 32.51
CA GLY A 214 -26.89 26.34 33.62
C GLY A 214 -26.16 25.86 34.89
N VAL A 215 -25.59 24.66 34.90
CA VAL A 215 -24.72 24.19 35.99
C VAL A 215 -23.29 24.65 35.71
N GLU A 216 -22.82 25.63 36.48
CA GLU A 216 -21.47 26.18 36.38
C GLU A 216 -20.38 25.12 36.69
N ASN A 217 -19.19 25.29 36.08
CA ASN A 217 -18.01 24.47 36.32
C ASN A 217 -18.18 22.95 36.08
N SER A 218 -19.01 22.57 35.10
CA SER A 218 -19.39 21.17 34.84
C SER A 218 -18.68 20.52 33.63
N THR A 219 -18.14 21.31 32.69
CA THR A 219 -17.49 20.75 31.50
C THR A 219 -16.05 20.28 31.75
N LYS A 220 -15.71 19.08 31.24
CA LYS A 220 -14.36 18.49 31.28
C LYS A 220 -13.39 19.07 30.24
N GLY A 221 -13.88 19.81 29.23
CA GLY A 221 -13.10 20.38 28.13
C GLY A 221 -12.55 19.35 27.14
N VAL A 222 -11.72 19.82 26.20
CA VAL A 222 -11.16 19.02 25.08
C VAL A 222 -10.36 17.79 25.52
N VAL A 223 -9.64 17.85 26.65
CA VAL A 223 -8.79 16.74 27.12
C VAL A 223 -9.61 15.49 27.43
N GLY A 224 -10.84 15.66 27.93
CA GLY A 224 -11.76 14.55 28.16
C GLY A 224 -12.14 13.83 26.86
N VAL A 225 -12.40 14.61 25.79
CA VAL A 225 -12.71 14.08 24.45
C VAL A 225 -11.49 13.41 23.83
N MET A 226 -10.31 14.02 23.94
CA MET A 226 -9.06 13.44 23.46
C MET A 226 -8.79 12.07 24.08
N LYS A 227 -9.11 11.88 25.37
CA LYS A 227 -8.90 10.58 26.02
C LYS A 227 -9.84 9.49 25.49
N LEU A 228 -11.07 9.83 25.11
CA LEU A 228 -12.00 8.89 24.47
C LEU A 228 -11.47 8.49 23.08
N LEU A 229 -11.00 9.46 22.30
CA LEU A 229 -10.41 9.22 20.98
C LEU A 229 -9.12 8.38 21.06
N ASP A 230 -8.22 8.64 22.02
CA ASP A 230 -7.02 7.83 22.28
C ASP A 230 -7.39 6.36 22.53
N ASN A 231 -8.37 6.11 23.39
CA ASN A 231 -8.84 4.75 23.66
C ASN A 231 -9.46 4.09 22.42
N ALA A 232 -10.20 4.85 21.61
CA ALA A 232 -10.81 4.37 20.37
C ALA A 232 -9.75 3.92 19.35
N PHE A 233 -8.73 4.75 19.09
CA PHE A 233 -7.65 4.42 18.17
C PHE A 233 -6.74 3.29 18.68
N ARG A 234 -6.58 3.14 20.01
CA ARG A 234 -5.86 2.00 20.59
C ARG A 234 -6.60 0.68 20.43
N TYR A 235 -7.93 0.73 20.38
CA TYR A 235 -8.77 -0.46 20.29
C TYR A 235 -8.92 -0.96 18.86
N ALA A 236 -9.28 -0.07 17.93
CA ALA A 236 -9.51 -0.42 16.53
C ALA A 236 -8.19 -0.33 15.74
N ASP A 237 -7.51 -1.46 15.56
CA ASP A 237 -6.29 -1.53 14.76
C ASP A 237 -6.59 -1.86 13.28
N GLN A 238 -5.54 -1.80 12.44
CA GLN A 238 -5.67 -1.95 10.98
C GLN A 238 -6.17 -3.34 10.55
N MET A 239 -6.24 -4.33 11.45
CA MET A 239 -6.70 -5.70 11.17
C MET A 239 -8.10 -6.00 11.72
N GLY A 240 -8.73 -5.06 12.44
CA GLY A 240 -10.06 -5.21 13.03
C GLY A 240 -10.02 -5.30 14.55
#